data_AF-A0A1I8M4Y1-F1
#
_entry.id   AF-A0A1I8M4Y1-F1
#
_cell.length_a   1.000
_cell.length_b   1.000
_cell.length_c   1.000
_cell.angle_alpha   90.00
_cell.angle_beta   90.00
_cell.angle_gamma   90.00
#
_symmetry.space_group_name_H-M   'P 1'
#
loop_
_entity.id
_entity.type
_entity.pdbx_description
1 polymer ?
#
loop_
_entity_poly.entity_id
_entity_poly.type
_entity_poly.pdbx_seq_one_letter_code
_entity_poly.pdbx_strand_id
1 'polypeptide(L)'
;MNAQLKSDLENARQCLLDTYNLALTFGGPDTQDVESYLNLAADLSVISEQFKRHEASLELAKETRTMKEFVDEYKRQQQNLEKKKCNAKNTSEFKNFRQQLMQMKSLQDEASASGRGASRVECDEFVMESEINVYDPITKQRMANPVKNTLCGHHYEKCYILEAISVNKRLRCPVAGCGNKQFVQQQHLVDDNLFKVRLQKLAEQQESEEEE
;
A
#
# COMPACT_ATOMS: atom_id res chain seq x y z
N MET A 1 -10.49 -8.75 -14.52
CA MET A 1 -9.27 -7.93 -14.45
C MET A 1 -8.07 -8.85 -14.48
N ASN A 2 -7.18 -8.66 -15.45
CA ASN A 2 -5.93 -9.39 -15.55
C ASN A 2 -5.11 -9.29 -14.24
N ALA A 3 -4.66 -10.43 -13.72
CA ALA A 3 -3.94 -10.50 -12.45
C ALA A 3 -2.63 -9.70 -12.46
N GLN A 4 -1.93 -9.67 -13.60
CA GLN A 4 -0.70 -8.90 -13.77
C GLN A 4 -0.97 -7.40 -13.62
N LEU A 5 -1.96 -6.87 -14.34
CA LEU A 5 -2.29 -5.45 -14.28
C LEU A 5 -2.73 -5.01 -12.88
N LYS A 6 -3.48 -5.86 -12.18
CA LYS A 6 -3.87 -5.58 -10.79
C LYS A 6 -2.64 -5.44 -9.90
N SER A 7 -1.65 -6.33 -10.06
CA SER A 7 -0.38 -6.25 -9.34
C SER A 7 0.40 -4.98 -9.71
N ASP A 8 0.44 -4.62 -10.99
CA ASP A 8 1.18 -3.45 -11.46
C ASP A 8 0.58 -2.13 -10.94
N LEU A 9 -0.76 -2.05 -10.89
CA LEU A 9 -1.45 -0.89 -10.31
C LEU A 9 -1.22 -0.76 -8.80
N GLU A 10 -1.19 -1.87 -8.08
CA GLU A 10 -0.86 -1.88 -6.64
C GLU A 10 0.59 -1.44 -6.41
N ASN A 11 1.53 -1.96 -7.22
CA ASN A 11 2.93 -1.56 -7.18
C ASN A 11 3.10 -0.06 -7.48
N ALA A 12 2.41 0.47 -8.48
CA ALA A 12 2.46 1.90 -8.82
C ALA A 12 1.97 2.77 -7.66
N ARG A 13 0.86 2.36 -7.02
CA ARG A 13 0.34 3.04 -5.83
C ARG A 13 1.32 2.98 -4.66
N GLN A 14 1.95 1.83 -4.44
CA GLN A 14 2.95 1.65 -3.40
C GLN A 14 4.17 2.56 -3.62
N CYS A 15 4.65 2.65 -4.86
CA CYS A 15 5.72 3.58 -5.23
C CYS A 15 5.35 5.05 -4.94
N LEU A 16 4.08 5.45 -5.16
CA LEU A 16 3.62 6.80 -4.80
C LEU A 16 3.67 7.05 -3.29
N LEU A 17 3.30 6.06 -2.46
CA LEU A 17 3.39 6.17 -1.01
C LEU A 17 4.84 6.28 -0.52
N ASP A 18 5.73 5.43 -1.05
CA ASP A 18 7.16 5.48 -0.72
C ASP A 18 7.79 6.82 -1.14
N THR A 19 7.44 7.33 -2.32
CA THR A 19 7.91 8.63 -2.81
C THR A 19 7.42 9.77 -1.92
N TYR A 20 6.16 9.73 -1.49
CA TYR A 20 5.62 10.72 -0.57
C TYR A 20 6.31 10.67 0.79
N ASN A 21 6.59 9.47 1.32
CA ASN A 21 7.35 9.33 2.56
C ASN A 21 8.76 9.93 2.43
N LEU A 22 9.45 9.69 1.30
CA LEU A 22 10.75 10.32 1.03
C LEU A 22 10.67 11.84 0.94
N ALA A 23 9.62 12.39 0.32
CA ALA A 23 9.40 13.82 0.24
C ALA A 23 9.09 14.44 1.62
N LEU A 24 8.41 13.68 2.47
CA LEU A 24 8.16 14.02 3.86
C LEU A 24 9.47 14.05 4.67
N THR A 25 10.31 13.01 4.57
CA THR A 25 11.55 12.93 5.38
C THR A 25 12.68 13.83 4.91
N PHE A 26 12.86 13.98 3.59
CA PHE A 26 14.03 14.68 3.01
C PHE A 26 13.66 15.83 2.06
N GLY A 27 12.38 15.97 1.71
CA GLY A 27 11.94 16.94 0.71
C GLY A 27 11.71 18.34 1.26
N GLY A 28 11.76 19.32 0.37
CA GLY A 28 11.37 20.71 0.66
C GLY A 28 9.85 20.93 0.60
N PRO A 29 9.37 22.13 0.95
CA PRO A 29 7.93 22.45 1.00
C PRO A 29 7.19 22.16 -0.31
N ASP A 30 7.85 22.40 -1.45
CA ASP A 30 7.27 22.20 -2.78
C ASP A 30 7.06 20.72 -3.14
N THR A 31 7.88 19.83 -2.56
CA THR A 31 7.80 18.38 -2.83
C THR A 31 6.79 17.64 -1.97
N GLN A 32 6.29 18.29 -0.91
CA GLN A 32 5.31 17.77 0.04
C GLN A 32 3.86 18.07 -0.35
N ASP A 33 3.62 18.60 -1.57
CA ASP A 33 2.29 18.90 -2.05
C ASP A 33 1.43 17.63 -2.19
N VAL A 34 0.52 17.46 -1.23
CA VAL A 34 -0.40 16.32 -1.15
C VAL A 34 -1.32 16.26 -2.37
N GLU A 35 -1.72 17.40 -2.93
CA GLU A 35 -2.69 17.42 -4.03
C GLU A 35 -2.11 16.79 -5.30
N SER A 36 -0.81 16.99 -5.57
CA SER A 36 -0.10 16.32 -6.67
C SER A 36 -0.15 14.79 -6.58
N TYR A 37 0.13 14.22 -5.39
CA TYR A 37 0.04 12.77 -5.19
C TYR A 37 -1.40 12.25 -5.26
N LEU A 38 -2.37 13.03 -4.78
CA LEU A 38 -3.79 12.69 -4.92
C LEU A 38 -4.22 12.69 -6.39
N ASN A 39 -3.76 13.63 -7.21
CA ASN A 39 -4.08 13.64 -8.64
C ASN A 39 -3.52 12.40 -9.35
N LEU A 40 -2.27 12.03 -9.06
CA LEU A 40 -1.68 10.79 -9.58
C LEU A 40 -2.46 9.53 -9.16
N ALA A 41 -2.91 9.46 -7.91
CA ALA A 41 -3.74 8.35 -7.44
C ALA A 41 -5.15 8.34 -8.07
N ALA A 42 -5.70 9.52 -8.39
CA ALA A 42 -6.94 9.62 -9.16
C ALA A 42 -6.74 9.09 -10.58
N ASP A 43 -5.62 9.40 -11.24
CA ASP A 43 -5.29 8.91 -12.57
C ASP A 43 -5.15 7.38 -12.58
N LEU A 44 -4.47 6.78 -11.59
CA LEU A 44 -4.42 5.32 -11.43
C LEU A 44 -5.82 4.69 -11.29
N SER A 45 -6.71 5.38 -10.57
CA SER A 45 -8.10 4.94 -10.41
C SER A 45 -8.90 5.03 -11.72
N VAL A 46 -8.64 6.04 -12.55
CA VAL A 46 -9.21 6.18 -13.89
C VAL A 46 -8.71 5.05 -14.80
N ILE A 47 -7.40 4.78 -14.81
CA ILE A 47 -6.80 3.70 -15.63
C ILE A 47 -7.40 2.34 -15.25
N SER A 48 -7.52 2.05 -13.95
CA SER A 48 -8.15 0.83 -13.43
C SER A 48 -9.58 0.65 -13.95
N GLU A 49 -10.37 1.71 -13.92
CA GLU A 49 -11.76 1.70 -14.36
C GLU A 49 -11.90 1.61 -15.89
N GLN A 50 -11.06 2.34 -16.64
CA GLN A 50 -11.00 2.22 -18.10
C GLN A 50 -10.67 0.78 -18.50
N PHE A 51 -9.69 0.15 -17.85
CA PHE A 51 -9.34 -1.23 -18.14
C PHE A 51 -10.50 -2.19 -17.90
N LYS A 52 -11.25 -2.06 -16.79
CA LYS A 52 -12.44 -2.88 -16.53
C LYS A 52 -13.48 -2.75 -17.65
N ARG A 53 -13.66 -1.55 -18.19
CA ARG A 53 -14.57 -1.29 -19.32
C ARG A 53 -14.07 -1.94 -20.61
N HIS A 54 -12.78 -1.79 -20.91
CA HIS A 54 -12.17 -2.43 -22.08
C HIS A 54 -12.28 -3.94 -22.02
N GLU A 55 -12.01 -4.54 -20.85
CA GLU A 55 -12.14 -5.97 -20.62
C GLU A 55 -13.58 -6.44 -20.81
N ALA A 56 -14.57 -5.74 -20.24
CA ALA A 56 -15.98 -6.07 -20.42
C ALA A 56 -16.43 -5.95 -21.89
N SER A 57 -16.00 -4.91 -22.60
CA SER A 57 -16.27 -4.75 -24.03
C SER A 57 -15.64 -5.84 -24.87
N LEU A 58 -14.41 -6.27 -24.52
CA LEU A 58 -13.73 -7.37 -25.20
C LEU A 58 -14.45 -8.70 -24.99
N GLU A 59 -14.89 -9.02 -23.76
CA GLU A 59 -15.62 -10.25 -23.48
C GLU A 59 -16.91 -10.35 -24.31
N LEU A 60 -17.68 -9.26 -24.41
CA LEU A 60 -18.90 -9.22 -25.22
C LEU A 60 -18.60 -9.31 -26.73
N ALA A 61 -17.56 -8.62 -27.20
CA ALA A 61 -17.21 -8.62 -28.62
C ALA A 61 -16.69 -9.99 -29.10
N LYS A 62 -16.01 -10.76 -28.24
CA LYS A 62 -15.48 -12.10 -28.57
C LYS A 62 -16.54 -13.11 -29.01
N GLU A 63 -17.82 -12.89 -28.68
CA GLU A 63 -18.92 -13.77 -29.08
C GLU A 63 -19.34 -13.61 -30.55
N THR A 64 -18.84 -12.58 -31.24
CA THR A 64 -19.16 -12.31 -32.65
C THR A 64 -18.45 -13.26 -33.61
N ARG A 65 -19.09 -13.55 -34.75
CA ARG A 65 -18.61 -14.55 -35.72
C ARG A 65 -17.65 -13.99 -36.75
N THR A 66 -17.68 -12.68 -36.98
CA THR A 66 -16.87 -12.02 -38.00
C THR A 66 -16.05 -10.87 -37.42
N MET A 67 -14.88 -10.62 -37.99
CA MET A 67 -13.98 -9.55 -37.54
C MET A 67 -14.62 -8.16 -37.63
N LYS A 68 -15.51 -7.93 -38.61
CA LYS A 68 -16.19 -6.66 -38.79
C LYS A 68 -17.21 -6.40 -37.67
N GLU A 69 -18.03 -7.41 -37.36
CA GLU A 69 -18.99 -7.37 -36.24
C GLU A 69 -18.28 -7.20 -34.90
N PHE A 70 -17.13 -7.86 -34.72
CA PHE A 70 -16.28 -7.69 -33.53
C PHE A 70 -15.89 -6.22 -33.32
N VAL A 71 -15.35 -5.58 -34.34
CA VAL A 71 -14.88 -4.18 -34.24
C VAL A 71 -16.04 -3.23 -33.98
N ASP A 72 -17.16 -3.43 -34.66
CA ASP A 72 -18.34 -2.57 -34.52
C ASP A 72 -18.99 -2.73 -33.12
N GLU A 73 -19.10 -3.96 -32.63
CA GLU A 73 -19.64 -4.25 -31.30
C GLU A 73 -18.71 -3.72 -30.20
N TYR A 74 -17.40 -3.93 -30.33
CA TYR A 74 -16.42 -3.41 -29.38
C TYR A 74 -16.49 -1.88 -29.25
N LYS A 75 -16.54 -1.16 -30.39
CA LYS A 75 -16.69 0.30 -30.41
C LYS A 75 -18.01 0.75 -29.79
N ARG A 76 -19.11 0.06 -30.08
CA ARG A 76 -20.43 0.35 -29.52
C ARG A 76 -20.43 0.20 -27.99
N GLN A 77 -19.81 -0.86 -27.49
CA GLN A 77 -19.73 -1.11 -26.05
C GLN A 77 -18.81 -0.11 -25.35
N GLN A 78 -17.66 0.25 -25.94
CA GLN A 78 -16.83 1.34 -25.43
C GLN A 78 -17.61 2.64 -25.28
N GLN A 79 -18.28 3.10 -26.36
CA GLN A 79 -19.05 4.35 -26.32
C GLN A 79 -20.17 4.31 -25.28
N ASN A 80 -20.80 3.16 -25.05
CA ASN A 80 -21.83 3.02 -24.02
C ASN A 80 -21.26 3.04 -22.59
N LEU A 81 -20.09 2.45 -22.38
CA LEU A 81 -19.43 2.43 -21.08
C LEU A 81 -18.71 3.75 -20.76
N GLU A 82 -18.20 4.47 -21.76
CA GLU A 82 -17.62 5.81 -21.60
C GLU A 82 -18.64 6.85 -21.14
N LYS A 83 -19.91 6.73 -21.58
CA LYS A 83 -21.01 7.59 -21.10
C LYS A 83 -21.23 7.47 -19.59
N LYS A 84 -20.86 6.35 -18.97
CA LYS A 84 -20.90 6.19 -17.51
C LYS A 84 -19.73 6.98 -16.92
N LYS A 85 -20.03 8.12 -16.28
CA LYS A 85 -19.03 8.88 -15.53
C LYS A 85 -18.55 8.03 -14.35
N CYS A 86 -17.27 7.71 -14.28
CA CYS A 86 -16.66 7.19 -13.07
C CYS A 86 -16.14 8.36 -12.23
N ASN A 87 -16.51 8.39 -10.95
CA ASN A 87 -15.88 9.30 -10.01
C ASN A 87 -14.65 8.61 -9.41
N ALA A 88 -13.47 8.86 -10.00
CA ALA A 88 -12.20 8.27 -9.57
C ALA A 88 -11.91 8.51 -8.09
N LYS A 89 -12.28 9.69 -7.56
CA LYS A 89 -12.07 10.08 -6.15
C LYS A 89 -13.01 9.36 -5.17
N ASN A 90 -14.04 8.66 -5.66
CA ASN A 90 -14.98 7.91 -4.81
C ASN A 90 -14.65 6.41 -4.73
N THR A 91 -13.62 5.94 -5.44
CA THR A 91 -13.17 4.55 -5.35
C THR A 91 -12.63 4.24 -3.95
N SER A 92 -12.80 2.99 -3.49
CA SER A 92 -12.29 2.55 -2.19
C SER A 92 -10.76 2.68 -2.12
N GLU A 93 -10.12 2.43 -3.25
CA GLU A 93 -8.70 2.52 -3.48
C GLU A 93 -8.24 3.96 -3.25
N PHE A 94 -8.83 4.94 -3.93
CA PHE A 94 -8.48 6.35 -3.75
C PHE A 94 -8.67 6.81 -2.29
N LYS A 95 -9.79 6.43 -1.65
CA LYS A 95 -10.06 6.80 -0.25
C LYS A 95 -9.01 6.25 0.71
N ASN A 96 -8.66 4.98 0.55
CA ASN A 96 -7.58 4.36 1.33
C ASN A 96 -6.25 5.08 1.12
N PHE A 97 -5.95 5.50 -0.11
CA PHE A 97 -4.67 6.18 -0.41
C PHE A 97 -4.63 7.56 0.24
N ARG A 98 -5.72 8.32 0.11
CA ARG A 98 -5.89 9.61 0.77
C ARG A 98 -5.74 9.50 2.28
N GLN A 99 -6.34 8.50 2.90
CA GLN A 99 -6.22 8.25 4.34
C GLN A 99 -4.78 7.95 4.73
N GLN A 100 -4.07 7.12 3.96
CA GLN A 100 -2.66 6.79 4.20
C GLN A 100 -1.76 8.03 4.12
N LEU A 101 -1.95 8.90 3.12
CA LEU A 101 -1.20 10.17 3.02
C LEU A 101 -1.45 11.07 4.23
N MET A 102 -2.71 11.24 4.64
CA MET A 102 -3.07 12.07 5.80
C MET A 102 -2.45 11.53 7.09
N GLN A 103 -2.44 10.20 7.27
CA GLN A 103 -1.89 9.58 8.46
C GLN A 103 -0.36 9.70 8.50
N MET A 104 0.34 9.52 7.38
CA MET A 104 1.79 9.71 7.30
C MET A 104 2.19 11.15 7.63
N LYS A 105 1.45 12.13 7.08
CA LYS A 105 1.67 13.55 7.38
C LYS A 105 1.43 13.87 8.86
N SER A 106 0.29 13.43 9.41
CA SER A 106 -0.05 13.66 10.82
C SER A 106 1.02 13.10 11.75
N LEU A 107 1.51 11.87 11.51
CA LEU A 107 2.57 11.32 12.33
C LEU A 107 3.83 12.20 12.30
N GLN A 108 4.11 12.93 11.22
CA GLN A 108 5.31 13.75 11.10
C GLN A 108 5.16 15.12 11.76
N ASP A 109 3.97 15.72 11.67
CA ASP A 109 3.66 16.96 12.36
C ASP A 109 3.75 16.77 13.90
N GLU A 110 3.28 15.62 14.43
CA GLU A 110 3.42 15.26 15.85
C GLU A 110 4.88 15.15 16.32
N ALA A 111 5.80 14.71 15.44
CA ALA A 111 7.22 14.65 15.74
C ALA A 111 7.88 16.04 15.77
N SER A 112 7.32 17.01 15.04
CA SER A 112 7.80 18.40 15.02
C SER A 112 7.23 19.25 16.16
N ALA A 113 6.09 18.84 16.73
CA ALA A 113 5.33 19.64 17.69
C ALA A 113 5.64 19.36 19.17
N SER A 114 6.32 18.27 19.55
CA SER A 114 6.55 18.04 20.98
C SER A 114 7.71 17.14 21.39
N GLY A 115 8.71 17.79 22.02
CA GLY A 115 9.36 17.31 23.25
C GLY A 115 8.49 17.47 24.52
N ARG A 116 7.15 17.41 24.42
CA ARG A 116 6.22 17.41 25.57
C ARG A 116 4.94 16.63 25.30
N GLY A 117 4.83 15.45 25.91
CA GLY A 117 3.55 14.92 26.40
C GLY A 117 2.48 14.54 25.36
N ALA A 118 2.24 13.23 25.27
CA ALA A 118 1.08 12.61 24.65
C ALA A 118 -0.21 13.44 24.74
N SER A 119 -0.67 13.96 23.59
CA SER A 119 -2.03 14.46 23.43
C SER A 119 -2.83 13.52 22.51
N ARG A 120 -3.50 12.59 23.19
CA ARG A 120 -4.69 11.82 22.80
C ARG A 120 -5.42 12.33 21.54
N VAL A 121 -5.31 11.57 20.45
CA VAL A 121 -6.28 11.60 19.34
C VAL A 121 -7.24 10.42 19.53
N GLU A 122 -8.48 10.71 19.92
CA GLU A 122 -9.59 9.76 19.91
C GLU A 122 -9.92 9.39 18.45
N CYS A 123 -9.22 8.40 17.92
CA CYS A 123 -9.78 7.53 16.90
C CYS A 123 -10.15 6.23 17.60
N ASP A 124 -11.44 5.89 17.56
CA ASP A 124 -12.06 4.70 18.13
C ASP A 124 -11.60 3.42 17.43
N GLU A 125 -10.31 3.12 17.57
CA GLU A 125 -9.77 1.77 17.47
C GLU A 125 -8.58 1.73 18.42
N PHE A 126 -8.85 1.27 19.64
CA PHE A 126 -7.87 0.97 20.67
C PHE A 126 -6.77 0.06 20.10
N VAL A 127 -5.70 0.65 19.57
CA VAL A 127 -4.39 0.00 19.61
C VAL A 127 -3.87 0.29 21.01
N MET A 128 -4.28 -0.56 21.97
CA MET A 128 -3.44 -0.79 23.14
C MET A 128 -2.00 -0.94 22.64
N GLU A 129 -1.06 -0.24 23.26
CA GLU A 129 0.38 -0.46 23.17
C GLU A 129 0.69 -1.93 23.50
N SER A 130 0.39 -2.82 22.55
CA SER A 130 1.14 -4.03 22.37
C SER A 130 2.49 -3.53 21.90
N GLU A 131 3.52 -3.77 22.70
CA GLU A 131 4.91 -3.50 22.38
C GLU A 131 5.15 -3.82 20.90
N ILE A 132 5.28 -2.78 20.09
CA ILE A 132 5.34 -2.98 18.66
C ILE A 132 6.70 -3.61 18.38
N ASN A 133 6.69 -4.84 17.91
CA ASN A 133 7.92 -5.57 17.70
C ASN A 133 8.70 -4.92 16.54
N VAL A 134 9.69 -4.10 16.89
CA VAL A 134 10.57 -3.35 15.97
C VAL A 134 11.57 -4.30 15.29
N TYR A 135 11.83 -5.45 15.92
CA TYR A 135 12.82 -6.43 15.48
C TYR A 135 12.22 -7.50 14.59
N ASP A 136 12.90 -7.77 13.48
CA ASP A 136 12.53 -8.80 12.53
C ASP A 136 12.59 -10.19 13.18
N PRO A 137 11.51 -11.01 13.11
CA PRO A 137 11.49 -12.34 13.69
C PRO A 137 12.58 -13.29 13.15
N ILE A 138 13.05 -13.07 11.92
CA ILE A 138 14.04 -13.92 11.24
C ILE A 138 15.46 -13.50 11.62
N THR A 139 15.81 -12.24 11.40
CA THR A 139 17.19 -11.74 11.57
C THR A 139 17.50 -11.19 12.96
N LYS A 140 16.47 -10.90 13.77
CA LYS A 140 16.58 -10.19 15.06
C LYS A 140 17.19 -8.79 14.94
N GLN A 141 17.29 -8.27 13.72
CA GLN A 141 17.71 -6.91 13.45
C GLN A 141 16.50 -5.98 13.41
N ARG A 142 16.73 -4.68 13.59
CA ARG A 142 15.70 -3.67 13.44
C ARG A 142 15.18 -3.68 12.00
N MET A 143 13.86 -3.69 11.81
CA MET A 143 13.25 -3.63 10.48
C MET A 143 13.44 -2.22 9.87
N ALA A 144 13.80 -2.17 8.59
CA ALA A 144 13.89 -0.95 7.79
C ALA A 144 12.79 -0.88 6.72
N ASN A 145 12.44 -2.01 6.09
CA ASN A 145 11.34 -2.11 5.14
C ASN A 145 10.36 -3.21 5.58
N PRO A 146 9.44 -2.92 6.51
CA PRO A 146 8.53 -3.93 7.02
C PRO A 146 7.45 -4.30 5.97
N VAL A 147 7.21 -5.60 5.83
CA VAL A 147 6.05 -6.16 5.13
C VAL A 147 5.15 -6.90 6.12
N LYS A 148 3.84 -6.73 5.97
CA LYS A 148 2.81 -7.38 6.78
C LYS A 148 2.27 -8.61 6.06
N ASN A 149 2.19 -9.73 6.76
CA ASN A 149 1.48 -10.90 6.27
C ASN A 149 -0.03 -10.75 6.47
N THR A 150 -0.79 -10.74 5.39
CA THR A 150 -2.26 -10.57 5.41
C THR A 150 -3.00 -11.71 6.10
N LEU A 151 -2.38 -12.88 6.26
CA LEU A 151 -3.00 -14.05 6.89
C LEU A 151 -2.96 -14.00 8.43
N CYS A 152 -1.97 -13.33 9.02
CA CYS A 152 -1.77 -13.35 10.48
C CYS A 152 -1.40 -11.99 11.10
N GLY A 153 -1.20 -10.95 10.29
CA GLY A 153 -0.89 -9.60 10.75
C GLY A 153 0.56 -9.35 11.19
N HIS A 154 1.44 -10.35 11.18
CA HIS A 154 2.84 -10.19 11.59
C HIS A 154 3.68 -9.48 10.53
N HIS A 155 4.66 -8.71 11.00
CA HIS A 155 5.61 -7.96 10.18
C HIS A 155 6.98 -8.65 10.10
N TYR A 156 7.64 -8.49 8.97
CA TYR A 156 8.99 -8.98 8.70
C TYR A 156 9.78 -7.95 7.89
N GLU A 157 11.10 -8.04 7.90
CA GLU A 157 11.92 -7.31 6.94
C GLU A 157 11.78 -7.89 5.53
N LYS A 158 11.44 -7.04 4.54
CA LYS A 158 11.07 -7.43 3.17
C LYS A 158 12.12 -8.31 2.49
N CYS A 159 13.38 -7.90 2.54
CA CYS A 159 14.46 -8.62 1.84
C CYS A 159 14.60 -10.05 2.38
N TYR A 160 14.62 -10.19 3.71
CA TYR A 160 14.88 -11.48 4.35
C TYR A 160 13.70 -12.45 4.28
N ILE A 161 12.45 -11.96 4.37
CA ILE A 161 11.30 -12.86 4.21
C ILE A 161 11.16 -13.37 2.77
N LEU A 162 11.46 -12.54 1.77
CA LEU A 162 11.41 -12.96 0.37
C LEU A 162 12.52 -13.98 0.07
N GLU A 163 13.72 -13.77 0.60
CA GLU A 163 14.81 -14.75 0.55
C GLU A 163 14.40 -16.06 1.25
N ALA A 164 13.84 -16.00 2.45
CA ALA A 164 13.39 -17.17 3.20
C ALA A 164 12.31 -17.99 2.45
N ILE A 165 11.38 -17.33 1.77
CA ILE A 165 10.37 -17.98 0.92
C ILE A 165 11.02 -18.64 -0.30
N SER A 166 12.03 -18.00 -0.89
CA SER A 166 12.76 -18.54 -2.04
C SER A 166 13.52 -19.82 -1.69
N VAL A 167 14.12 -19.87 -0.49
CA VAL A 167 14.85 -21.03 0.03
C VAL A 167 13.89 -22.13 0.47
N ASN A 168 12.80 -21.76 1.15
CA ASN A 168 11.82 -22.71 1.67
C ASN A 168 10.39 -22.35 1.24
N LYS A 169 9.91 -23.00 0.18
CA LYS A 169 8.52 -22.86 -0.32
C LYS A 169 7.44 -23.30 0.68
N ARG A 170 7.82 -24.02 1.75
CA ARG A 170 6.95 -24.48 2.83
C ARG A 170 7.18 -23.70 4.13
N LEU A 171 7.66 -22.46 4.03
CA LEU A 171 7.84 -21.58 5.17
C LEU A 171 6.49 -21.27 5.85
N ARG A 172 6.41 -21.54 7.15
CA ARG A 172 5.34 -21.08 8.04
C ARG A 172 5.70 -19.71 8.59
N CYS A 173 4.73 -19.02 9.21
CA CYS A 173 4.99 -17.78 9.93
C CYS A 173 6.19 -17.94 10.90
N PRO A 174 7.28 -17.16 10.73
CA PRO A 174 8.47 -17.23 11.60
C PRO A 174 8.23 -16.82 13.07
N VAL A 175 7.14 -16.09 13.36
CA VAL A 175 6.79 -15.70 14.73
C VAL A 175 6.37 -16.93 15.54
N ALA A 176 7.08 -17.18 16.64
CA ALA A 176 6.81 -18.29 17.56
C ALA A 176 5.39 -18.18 18.14
N GLY A 177 4.67 -19.31 18.18
CA GLY A 177 3.29 -19.35 18.68
C GLY A 177 2.23 -18.80 17.71
N CYS A 178 2.60 -18.43 16.48
CA CYS A 178 1.61 -18.01 15.50
C CYS A 178 0.63 -19.16 15.16
N GLY A 179 -0.67 -18.88 15.30
CA GLY A 179 -1.74 -19.83 14.99
C GLY A 179 -1.96 -20.10 13.50
N ASN A 180 -1.30 -19.35 12.60
CA ASN A 180 -1.46 -19.52 11.17
C ASN A 180 -0.77 -20.81 10.68
N LYS A 181 -1.59 -21.74 10.17
CA LYS A 181 -1.16 -23.03 9.63
C LYS A 181 -0.91 -23.01 8.12
N GLN A 182 -1.08 -21.88 7.43
CA GLN A 182 -0.82 -21.77 5.99
C GLN A 182 0.65 -21.45 5.71
N PHE A 183 1.11 -21.77 4.50
CA PHE A 183 2.46 -21.39 4.06
C PHE A 183 2.47 -19.91 3.64
N VAL A 184 3.50 -19.19 4.06
CA VAL A 184 3.70 -17.80 3.65
C VAL A 184 4.16 -17.82 2.19
N GLN A 185 3.54 -16.95 1.39
CA GLN A 185 3.86 -16.79 -0.03
C GLN A 185 3.99 -15.29 -0.30
N GLN A 186 4.71 -14.93 -1.36
CA GLN A 186 4.92 -13.54 -1.73
C GLN A 186 3.60 -12.76 -1.88
N GLN A 187 2.57 -13.38 -2.43
CA GLN A 187 1.23 -12.78 -2.57
C GLN A 187 0.53 -12.45 -1.24
N HIS A 188 0.98 -13.03 -0.13
CA HIS A 188 0.42 -12.77 1.21
C HIS A 188 1.14 -11.60 1.90
N LEU A 189 2.25 -11.09 1.34
CA LEU A 189 3.04 -10.03 1.92
C LEU A 189 2.69 -8.69 1.28
N VAL A 190 2.34 -7.72 2.11
CA VAL A 190 1.98 -6.36 1.68
C VAL A 190 2.87 -5.36 2.41
N ASP A 191 3.42 -4.39 1.70
CA ASP A 191 4.23 -3.32 2.28
C ASP A 191 3.40 -2.51 3.32
N ASP A 192 4.00 -2.22 4.48
CA ASP A 192 3.35 -1.46 5.54
C ASP A 192 4.06 -0.12 5.76
N ASN A 193 3.78 0.86 4.89
CA ASN A 193 4.42 2.18 4.91
C ASN A 193 4.15 2.95 6.20
N LEU A 194 2.96 2.78 6.77
CA LEU A 194 2.63 3.41 8.03
C LEU A 194 3.53 2.88 9.14
N PHE A 195 3.71 1.56 9.19
CA PHE A 195 4.60 0.95 10.15
C PHE A 195 6.07 1.33 9.89
N LYS A 196 6.49 1.42 8.63
CA LYS A 196 7.83 1.91 8.25
C LYS A 196 8.10 3.32 8.79
N VAL A 197 7.17 4.26 8.58
CA VAL A 197 7.25 5.62 9.13
C VAL A 197 7.35 5.61 10.66
N ARG A 198 6.59 4.72 11.33
CA ARG A 198 6.64 4.57 12.78
C ARG A 198 7.99 4.02 13.27
N LEU A 199 8.56 3.03 12.57
CA LEU A 199 9.86 2.44 12.91
C LEU A 199 11.02 3.44 12.78
N GLN A 200 10.98 4.29 11.75
CA GLN A 200 11.94 5.37 11.53
C GLN A 200 11.90 6.38 12.68
N LYS A 201 10.71 6.78 13.13
CA LYS A 201 10.54 7.73 14.25
C LYS A 201 11.06 7.19 15.57
N LEU A 202 10.79 5.91 15.84
CA LEU A 202 11.36 5.24 17.02
C LEU A 202 12.90 5.15 16.92
N ALA A 203 13.51 5.31 15.75
CA ALA A 203 14.96 5.24 15.59
C ALA A 203 15.58 6.59 15.92
N GLU A 204 14.99 7.64 15.35
CA GLU A 204 15.37 9.03 15.61
C GLU A 204 15.26 9.39 17.11
N GLN A 205 14.20 8.93 17.79
CA GLN A 205 14.05 9.15 19.24
C GLN A 205 15.15 8.48 20.07
N GLN A 206 15.51 7.23 19.74
CA GLN A 206 16.56 6.50 20.45
C GLN A 206 17.94 7.13 20.22
N GLU A 207 18.23 7.56 18.99
CA GLU A 207 19.49 8.26 18.67
C GLU A 207 19.60 9.59 19.43
N SER A 208 18.50 10.35 19.56
CA SER A 208 18.50 11.61 20.33
C SER A 208 18.69 11.44 21.84
N GLU A 209 18.24 10.31 22.40
CA GLU A 209 18.41 9.98 23.83
C GLU A 209 19.81 9.44 24.15
N GLU A 210 20.51 8.84 23.17
CA GLU A 210 21.88 8.33 23.33
C GLU A 210 22.96 9.42 23.18
N GLU A 211 22.61 10.57 22.60
CA GLU A 211 23.50 11.73 22.42
C GLU A 211 23.48 12.74 23.58
N GLU A 212 22.56 12.62 24.55
CA GLU A 212 22.48 13.40 25.80
C GLU A 212 23.21 12.73 26.99
#